data_AF-X1TV02-F1
#
_entry.id   AF-X1TV02-F1
#
_cell.length_a   1.000
_cell.length_b   1.000
_cell.length_c   1.000
_cell.angle_alpha   90.00
_cell.angle_beta   90.00
_cell.angle_gamma   90.00
#
_symmetry.space_group_name_H-M   'P 1'
#
loop_
_entity.id
_entity.type
_entity.pdbx_description
1 polymer ?
#
loop_
_entity_poly.entity_id
_entity_poly.type
_entity_poly.pdbx_seq_one_letter_code
_entity_poly.pdbx_strand_id
1 'polypeptide(L)' 'VALIKKQPLANIDYVSIADNETLDELDTVSPPALVSLAVRIGRTRLIDNIVLE' A
#
# COMPACT_ATOMS: atom_id res chain seq x y z
N VAL A 1 7.41 -6.16 0.97
CA VAL A 1 7.67 -5.35 2.20
C VAL A 1 9.12 -5.33 2.70
N ALA A 2 9.99 -6.28 2.35
CA ALA A 2 11.37 -6.34 2.89
C ALA A 2 12.20 -5.06 2.67
N LEU A 3 11.98 -4.33 1.57
CA LEU A 3 12.62 -3.05 1.29
C LEU A 3 12.21 -1.96 2.30
N ILE A 4 10.91 -1.80 2.55
CA ILE A 4 10.37 -0.81 3.50
C ILE A 4 10.90 -1.08 4.91
N LYS A 5 10.98 -2.36 5.30
CA LYS A 5 11.52 -2.79 6.60
C LYS A 5 13.00 -2.44 6.81
N LYS A 6 13.76 -2.04 5.78
CA LYS A 6 15.14 -1.55 5.94
C LYS A 6 15.21 -0.16 6.57
N GLN A 7 14.12 0.61 6.60
CA GLN A 7 14.03 1.88 7.30
C GLN A 7 13.61 1.61 8.77
N PRO A 8 14.49 1.79 9.78
CA PRO A 8 14.20 1.40 11.17
C PRO A 8 12.98 2.08 11.79
N LEU A 9 12.63 3.28 11.33
CA LEU A 9 11.47 4.03 11.82
C LEU A 9 10.16 3.64 11.12
N ALA A 10 10.19 2.77 10.11
CA ALA A 10 9.02 2.39 9.34
C ALA A 10 8.17 1.34 10.06
N ASN A 11 6.97 1.73 10.48
CA ASN A 11 5.93 0.84 10.96
C ASN A 11 4.77 0.83 9.96
N ILE A 12 4.56 -0.30 9.28
CA ILE A 12 3.56 -0.43 8.21
C ILE A 12 2.19 -0.59 8.84
N ASP A 13 1.24 0.31 8.52
CA ASP A 13 -0.16 0.19 8.91
C ASP A 13 -0.85 -0.86 8.01
N TYR A 14 -0.72 -0.72 6.68
CA TYR A 14 -1.20 -1.71 5.71
C TYR A 14 -0.49 -1.58 4.36
N VAL A 15 -0.53 -2.67 3.59
CA VAL A 15 -0.30 -2.71 2.14
C VAL A 15 -1.47 -3.49 1.55
N SER A 16 -2.20 -2.90 0.61
CA SER A 16 -3.36 -3.56 -0.02
C SER A 16 -3.34 -3.36 -1.54
N ILE A 17 -3.93 -4.31 -2.25
CA ILE A 17 -4.21 -4.23 -3.68
C ILE A 17 -5.72 -4.40 -3.83
N ALA A 18 -6.36 -3.40 -4.41
CA ALA A 18 -7.80 -3.32 -4.53
C ALA A 18 -8.22 -2.98 -5.96
N ASP A 19 -9.48 -3.26 -6.28
CA ASP A 19 -10.12 -2.75 -7.49
C ASP A 19 -10.10 -1.21 -7.49
N ASN A 20 -9.79 -0.61 -8.64
CA ASN A 20 -9.54 0.82 -8.72
C ASN A 20 -10.80 1.70 -8.56
N GLU A 21 -12.00 1.15 -8.75
CA GLU A 21 -13.25 1.90 -8.64
C GLU A 21 -13.98 1.60 -7.33
N THR A 22 -14.06 0.33 -6.96
CA THR A 22 -14.83 -0.16 -5.81
C THR A 22 -14.03 -0.17 -4.52
N LEU A 23 -12.69 -0.23 -4.61
CA LEU A 23 -11.76 -0.43 -3.49
C LEU A 23 -11.92 -1.80 -2.77
N ASP A 24 -12.61 -2.75 -3.39
CA ASP A 24 -12.68 -4.12 -2.90
C ASP A 24 -11.32 -4.81 -3.06
N GLU A 25 -10.87 -5.53 -2.03
CA GLU A 25 -9.58 -6.22 -2.07
C GLU A 25 -9.58 -7.34 -3.13
N LEU A 26 -8.47 -7.44 -3.86
CA LEU A 26 -8.32 -8.42 -4.94
C LEU A 26 -7.51 -9.63 -4.48
N ASP A 27 -8.07 -10.83 -4.62
CA ASP A 27 -7.33 -12.10 -4.45
C ASP A 27 -6.32 -12.34 -5.57
N THR A 28 -6.62 -11.83 -6.77
CA THR A 28 -5.74 -11.91 -7.96
C THR A 28 -5.72 -10.55 -8.64
N VAL A 29 -4.52 -10.05 -8.93
CA VAL A 29 -4.33 -8.74 -9.55
C VAL A 29 -4.94 -8.73 -10.95
N SER A 30 -5.94 -7.87 -11.17
CA SER A 30 -6.59 -7.62 -12.45
C SER A 30 -6.59 -6.11 -12.71
N PRO A 31 -5.76 -5.60 -13.62
CA PRO A 31 -5.74 -4.17 -13.93
C PRO A 31 -7.08 -3.65 -14.50
N PRO A 32 -7.46 -2.39 -14.23
CA PRO A 32 -6.74 -1.44 -13.39
C PRO A 32 -6.85 -1.79 -11.89
N ALA A 33 -5.72 -1.85 -11.20
CA ALA A 33 -5.65 -2.22 -9.79
C ALA A 33 -4.94 -1.14 -8.98
N LEU A 34 -5.54 -0.72 -7.86
CA LEU A 34 -4.97 0.25 -6.94
C LEU A 34 -4.08 -0.44 -5.92
N VAL A 35 -2.78 -0.17 -5.96
CA VAL A 35 -1.85 -0.55 -4.90
C VAL A 35 -1.76 0.61 -3.92
N SER A 36 -2.01 0.35 -2.64
CA SER A 36 -1.99 1.37 -1.59
C SER A 36 -1.10 0.95 -0.41
N LEU A 37 -0.44 1.95 0.19
CA LEU A 37 0.43 1.81 1.35
C LEU A 37 0.10 2.88 2.38
N ALA A 38 -0.02 2.47 3.64
CA ALA A 38 0.07 3.39 4.77
C ALA A 38 1.21 2.97 5.69
N VAL A 39 2.04 3.93 6.09
CA VAL A 39 3.21 3.69 6.94
C VAL A 39 3.42 4.86 7.91
N ARG A 40 3.83 4.55 9.13
CA ARG A 40 4.30 5.54 10.10
C ARG A 40 5.82 5.59 10.09
N ILE A 41 6.37 6.79 9.98
CA ILE A 41 7.80 7.09 10.17
C ILE A 41 7.92 7.86 11.48
N GLY A 42 8.30 7.17 12.56
CA GLY A 42 8.20 7.73 13.90
C GLY A 42 6.76 8.08 14.26
N ARG A 43 6.43 9.37 14.38
CA ARG A 43 5.07 9.85 14.68
C ARG A 43 4.26 10.23 13.44
N THR A 44 4.94 10.49 12.32
CA THR A 44 4.29 10.98 11.09
C THR A 44 3.69 9.81 10.34
N ARG A 45 2.42 9.93 9.95
CA ARG A 45 1.74 8.94 9.10
C ARG A 45 1.79 9.42 7.65
N LEU A 46 2.34 8.58 6.78
CA LEU A 46 2.42 8.80 5.35
C LEU A 46 1.53 7.79 4.63
N ILE A 47 0.97 8.22 3.51
CA ILE A 47 0.25 7.37 2.57
C ILE A 47 0.89 7.52 1.19
N ASP A 48 0.80 6.48 0.39
CA ASP A 48 1.13 6.52 -1.03
C ASP A 48 0.30 5.47 -1.77
N ASN A 49 0.01 5.72 -3.05
CA ASN A 49 -0.74 4.80 -3.88
C ASN A 49 -0.35 4.94 -5.36
N ILE A 50 -0.51 3.85 -6.11
CA ILE A 50 -0.30 3.82 -7.56
C ILE A 50 -1.36 2.92 -8.21
N VAL A 51 -1.82 3.31 -9.41
CA VAL A 51 -2.68 2.47 -10.24
C VAL A 51 -1.80 1.65 -11.17
N LEU A 52 -2.01 0.34 -11.19
CA LEU A 52 -1.44 -0.56 -12.18
C LEU A 52 -2.40 -0.65 -13.37
N GLU A 53 -1.88 -0.48 -14.58
CA GLU A 53 -2.60 -0.62 -15.85
C GLU A 53 -2.31 -1.96 -16.54
#